data_AF-A0A537GD77-F1
#
_entry.id   AF-A0A537GD77-F1
#
_cell.length_a   1.000
_cell.length_b   1.000
_cell.length_c   1.000
_cell.angle_alpha   90.00
_cell.angle_beta   90.00
_cell.angle_gamma   90.00
#
_symmetry.space_group_name_H-M   'P 1'
#
loop_
_entity.id
_entity.type
_entity.pdbx_description
1 polymer ?
#
loop_
_entity_poly.entity_id
_entity_poly.type
_entity_poly.pdbx_seq_one_letter_code
_entity_poly.pdbx_strand_id
1 'polypeptide(L)'
;MTNFNRARRKYRPRKIRLLLIAESPPSSGGFFYFPMTIGKDHLFRETMKALDLWPKNEPMRKAVDKRPMLLRFQSMGLYLLDTCDFPVDKLRPMKRRKSVLQQIPRLVNDVIEADPLHIFVLKSSIFNPVIIALRDSGLS
;
A
#
# COMPACT_ATOMS: atom_id res chain seq x y z
N MET A 1 -18.08 5.58 6.74
CA MET A 1 -16.74 4.97 6.97
C MET A 1 -16.01 4.88 5.65
N THR A 2 -14.81 5.43 5.57
CA THR A 2 -13.97 5.35 4.38
C THR A 2 -13.53 3.90 4.18
N ASN A 3 -14.02 3.23 3.13
CA ASN A 3 -13.77 1.80 2.93
C ASN A 3 -12.52 1.57 2.06
N PHE A 4 -11.34 1.58 2.70
CA PHE A 4 -10.04 1.34 2.04
C PHE A 4 -10.01 0.01 1.27
N ASN A 5 -10.59 -1.05 1.84
CA ASN A 5 -10.65 -2.36 1.21
C ASN A 5 -11.48 -2.35 -0.08
N ARG A 6 -12.61 -1.65 -0.11
CA ARG A 6 -13.42 -1.49 -1.33
C ARG A 6 -12.64 -0.75 -2.42
N ALA A 7 -11.94 0.33 -2.07
CA ALA A 7 -11.13 1.08 -3.03
C ALA A 7 -9.99 0.23 -3.60
N ARG A 8 -9.30 -0.53 -2.74
CA ARG A 8 -8.21 -1.41 -3.14
C ARG A 8 -8.67 -2.53 -4.07
N ARG A 9 -9.74 -3.25 -3.71
CA ARG A 9 -10.27 -4.38 -4.49
C ARG A 9 -10.65 -4.01 -5.93
N LYS A 10 -11.06 -2.76 -6.18
CA LYS A 10 -11.37 -2.27 -7.52
C LYS A 10 -10.20 -2.40 -8.50
N TYR A 11 -8.97 -2.32 -7.99
CA TYR A 11 -7.74 -2.37 -8.79
C TYR A 11 -6.91 -3.62 -8.49
N ARG A 12 -7.51 -4.69 -7.96
CA ARG A 12 -6.83 -5.98 -7.79
C ARG A 12 -6.56 -6.58 -9.19
N PRO A 13 -5.31 -6.89 -9.56
CA PRO A 13 -5.02 -7.56 -10.82
C PRO A 13 -5.42 -9.03 -10.74
N ARG A 14 -5.62 -9.67 -11.90
CA ARG A 14 -5.92 -11.11 -11.98
C ARG A 14 -4.78 -11.98 -11.42
N LYS A 15 -3.54 -11.57 -11.66
CA LYS A 15 -2.32 -12.17 -11.09
C LYS A 15 -1.47 -11.06 -10.48
N ILE A 16 -1.15 -11.18 -9.19
CA ILE A 16 -0.29 -10.22 -8.50
C ILE A 16 1.16 -10.63 -8.76
N ARG A 17 1.85 -9.87 -9.63
CA ARG A 17 3.27 -10.08 -9.95
C ARG A 17 4.17 -9.49 -8.88
N LEU A 18 3.80 -8.33 -8.34
CA LEU A 18 4.52 -7.68 -7.26
C LEU A 18 3.50 -7.12 -6.27
N LEU A 19 3.60 -7.58 -5.03
CA LEU A 19 2.84 -7.07 -3.90
C LEU A 19 3.68 -6.10 -3.10
N LEU A 20 3.28 -4.84 -3.09
CA LEU A 20 3.86 -3.80 -2.27
C LEU A 20 3.18 -3.82 -0.89
N ILE A 21 3.95 -3.78 0.19
CA ILE A 21 3.44 -3.74 1.57
C ILE A 21 3.85 -2.41 2.21
N ALA A 22 2.87 -1.56 2.49
CA ALA A 22 3.03 -0.30 3.23
C ALA A 22 2.57 -0.46 4.69
N GLU A 23 2.72 0.60 5.50
CA GLU A 23 2.40 0.54 6.93
C GLU A 23 0.89 0.65 7.22
N SER A 24 0.24 1.67 6.66
CA SER A 24 -1.18 1.97 6.90
C SER A 24 -1.72 3.00 5.92
N PRO A 25 -3.04 3.04 5.70
CA PRO A 25 -3.70 4.20 5.10
C PRO A 25 -3.36 5.49 5.85
N PRO A 26 -3.20 6.64 5.17
CA PRO A 26 -2.91 7.90 5.85
C PRO A 26 -4.17 8.49 6.51
N SER A 27 -4.04 9.10 7.69
CA SER A 27 -5.16 9.81 8.34
C SER A 27 -5.62 11.04 7.57
N SER A 28 -4.80 11.53 6.63
CA SER A 28 -5.09 12.71 5.80
C SER A 28 -6.18 12.50 4.76
N GLY A 29 -6.52 11.24 4.46
CA GLY A 29 -7.47 10.87 3.40
C GLY A 29 -6.84 10.65 2.03
N GLY A 30 -5.53 10.87 1.85
CA GLY A 30 -4.80 10.69 0.58
C GLY A 30 -4.46 9.23 0.27
N PHE A 31 -5.44 8.34 0.40
CA PHE A 31 -5.23 6.90 0.24
C PHE A 31 -4.87 6.54 -1.21
N PHE A 32 -3.96 5.58 -1.38
CA PHE A 32 -3.38 5.19 -2.67
C PHE A 32 -4.44 4.95 -3.75
N TYR A 33 -5.48 4.17 -3.40
CA TYR A 33 -6.53 3.74 -4.35
C TYR A 33 -7.75 4.66 -4.46
N PHE A 34 -7.75 5.82 -3.79
CA PHE A 34 -8.81 6.80 -4.05
C PHE A 34 -8.67 7.41 -5.44
N PRO A 35 -9.78 7.83 -6.07
CA PRO A 35 -9.76 8.31 -7.44
C PRO A 35 -9.09 9.67 -7.60
N MET A 36 -9.10 10.52 -6.57
CA MET A 36 -8.58 11.88 -6.64
C MET A 36 -7.44 12.09 -5.64
N THR A 37 -6.42 12.86 -6.04
CA THR A 37 -5.37 13.31 -5.12
C THR A 37 -5.89 14.40 -4.18
N ILE A 38 -5.33 14.45 -2.97
CA ILE A 38 -5.55 15.52 -2.00
C ILE A 38 -4.33 16.46 -1.88
N GLY A 39 -3.32 16.26 -2.72
CA GLY A 39 -2.07 17.03 -2.73
C GLY A 39 -1.02 16.54 -1.71
N LYS A 40 -1.30 15.46 -0.98
CA LYS A 40 -0.40 14.88 0.04
C LYS A 40 -0.26 13.35 -0.10
N ASP A 41 -0.59 12.81 -1.27
CA ASP A 41 -0.58 11.37 -1.57
C ASP A 41 0.85 10.88 -1.90
N HIS A 42 1.82 11.15 -1.00
CA HIS A 42 3.26 10.98 -1.28
C HIS A 42 3.60 9.57 -1.77
N LEU A 43 3.05 8.54 -1.11
CA LEU A 43 3.27 7.15 -1.52
C LEU A 43 2.80 6.91 -2.96
N PHE A 44 1.60 7.38 -3.32
CA PHE A 44 1.10 7.27 -4.69
C PHE A 44 2.02 7.97 -5.68
N ARG A 45 2.39 9.23 -5.44
CA ARG A 45 3.25 10.00 -6.34
C ARG A 45 4.60 9.32 -6.55
N GLU A 46 5.30 8.96 -5.48
CA GLU A 46 6.63 8.36 -5.60
C GLU A 46 6.58 6.98 -6.27
N THR A 47 5.55 6.17 -6.01
CA THR A 47 5.34 4.91 -6.74
C THR A 47 5.10 5.17 -8.22
N MET A 48 4.24 6.11 -8.59
CA MET A 48 3.98 6.40 -10.01
C MET A 48 5.21 7.00 -10.71
N LYS A 49 6.04 7.79 -10.03
CA LYS A 49 7.34 8.26 -10.56
C LYS A 49 8.30 7.11 -10.82
N ALA A 50 8.40 6.14 -9.90
CA ALA A 50 9.27 4.98 -10.06
C ALA A 50 8.85 4.06 -11.21
N LEU A 51 7.58 4.14 -11.63
CA LEU A 51 7.02 3.41 -12.77
C LEU A 51 6.97 4.24 -14.06
N ASP A 52 7.55 5.45 -14.05
CA ASP A 52 7.47 6.44 -15.14
C ASP A 52 6.01 6.77 -15.59
N LEU A 53 5.05 6.63 -14.67
CA LEU A 53 3.63 6.99 -14.85
C LEU A 53 3.30 8.41 -14.38
N TRP A 54 4.21 9.05 -13.65
CA TRP A 54 4.09 10.43 -13.19
C TRP A 54 5.35 11.22 -13.61
N PRO A 55 5.23 12.41 -14.23
CA PRO A 55 6.41 13.15 -14.68
C PRO A 55 7.30 13.58 -13.50
N LYS A 56 8.61 13.31 -13.59
CA LYS A 56 9.55 13.46 -12.47
C LYS A 56 9.57 14.87 -11.86
N ASN A 57 9.38 15.88 -12.70
CA ASN A 57 9.44 17.30 -12.32
C ASN A 57 8.06 17.93 -12.03
N GLU A 58 6.96 17.16 -12.10
CA GLU A 58 5.64 17.71 -11.83
C GLU A 58 5.27 17.61 -10.34
N PRO A 59 4.89 18.73 -9.69
CA PRO A 59 4.37 18.68 -8.34
C PRO A 59 3.00 18.00 -8.31
N MET A 60 2.70 17.30 -7.22
CA MET A 60 1.37 16.71 -7.02
C MET A 60 0.38 17.78 -6.61
N ARG A 61 -0.58 18.03 -7.50
CA ARG A 61 -1.70 18.94 -7.28
C ARG A 61 -2.86 18.19 -6.62
N LYS A 62 -3.83 18.94 -6.08
CA LYS A 62 -5.13 18.40 -5.63
C LYS A 62 -6.00 18.07 -6.84
N ALA A 63 -6.97 17.19 -6.66
CA ALA A 63 -7.99 16.85 -7.66
C ALA A 63 -7.43 16.29 -8.99
N VAL A 64 -6.21 15.73 -8.96
CA VAL A 64 -5.67 14.99 -10.10
C VAL A 64 -6.32 13.61 -10.11
N ASP A 65 -6.80 13.20 -11.28
CA ASP A 65 -7.41 11.88 -11.47
C ASP A 65 -6.35 10.78 -11.46
N LYS A 66 -6.40 9.93 -10.44
CA LYS A 66 -5.50 8.79 -10.27
C LYS A 66 -5.92 7.57 -11.09
N ARG A 67 -7.16 7.51 -11.59
CA ARG A 67 -7.73 6.31 -12.22
C ARG A 67 -6.90 5.79 -13.41
N PRO A 68 -6.43 6.62 -14.36
CA PRO A 68 -5.62 6.12 -15.48
C PRO A 68 -4.31 5.45 -15.02
N MET A 69 -3.63 6.05 -14.04
CA MET A 69 -2.39 5.50 -13.46
C MET A 69 -2.65 4.24 -12.64
N LEU A 70 -3.75 4.20 -11.87
CA LEU A 70 -4.16 3.00 -11.12
C LEU A 70 -4.49 1.82 -12.05
N LEU A 71 -5.12 2.09 -13.20
CA LEU A 71 -5.37 1.07 -14.22
C LEU A 71 -4.06 0.57 -14.85
N ARG A 72 -3.08 1.45 -15.11
CA ARG A 72 -1.75 1.05 -15.56
C ARG A 72 -1.02 0.20 -14.51
N PHE A 73 -1.01 0.66 -13.26
CA PHE A 73 -0.47 -0.07 -12.11
C PHE A 73 -1.07 -1.48 -11.99
N GLN A 74 -2.40 -1.60 -12.09
CA GLN A 74 -3.11 -2.89 -12.12
C GLN A 74 -2.69 -3.74 -13.33
N SER A 75 -2.63 -3.17 -14.54
CA SER A 75 -2.26 -3.90 -15.76
C SER A 75 -0.85 -4.50 -15.72
N MET A 76 0.05 -3.88 -14.96
CA MET A 76 1.41 -4.37 -14.73
C MET A 76 1.47 -5.54 -13.73
N GLY A 77 0.34 -5.90 -13.11
CA GLY A 77 0.26 -6.92 -12.06
C GLY A 77 0.70 -6.41 -10.69
N LEU A 78 0.70 -5.10 -10.46
CA LEU A 78 1.10 -4.50 -9.19
C LEU A 78 -0.09 -4.36 -8.26
N TYR A 79 0.11 -4.62 -6.97
CA TYR A 79 -0.91 -4.47 -5.94
C TYR A 79 -0.28 -3.98 -4.64
N LEU A 80 -1.03 -3.24 -3.83
CA LEU A 80 -0.54 -2.66 -2.58
C LEU A 80 -1.47 -3.02 -1.41
N LEU A 81 -0.89 -3.67 -0.40
CA LEU A 81 -1.50 -3.90 0.90
C LEU A 81 -0.86 -3.02 1.96
N ASP A 82 -1.58 -2.82 3.05
CA ASP A 82 -1.09 -2.13 4.23
C ASP A 82 -1.01 -3.14 5.39
N THR A 83 0.01 -3.03 6.23
CA THR A 83 0.11 -3.85 7.46
C THR A 83 -1.07 -3.59 8.37
N CYS A 84 -1.42 -2.32 8.61
CA CYS A 84 -2.65 -1.93 9.29
C CYS A 84 -3.73 -1.54 8.28
N ASP A 85 -4.96 -1.98 8.50
CA ASP A 85 -6.15 -1.60 7.74
C ASP A 85 -6.77 -0.26 8.19
N PHE A 86 -6.23 0.35 9.25
CA PHE A 86 -6.60 1.68 9.75
C PHE A 86 -5.37 2.60 9.89
N PRO A 87 -5.55 3.93 9.86
CA PRO A 87 -4.44 4.86 9.99
C PRO A 87 -3.70 4.78 11.33
N VAL A 88 -2.36 4.71 11.27
CA VAL A 88 -1.49 4.75 12.46
C VAL A 88 -0.43 5.87 12.41
N ASP A 89 -0.43 6.68 11.34
CA ASP A 89 0.56 7.70 11.03
C ASP A 89 0.58 8.88 12.02
N LYS A 90 -0.52 9.08 12.77
CA LYS A 90 -0.61 10.08 13.85
C LYS A 90 -0.48 9.51 15.26
N LEU A 91 -0.32 8.20 15.41
CA LEU A 91 -0.08 7.59 16.71
C LEU A 91 1.35 7.87 17.21
N ARG A 92 1.52 7.94 18.53
CA ARG A 92 2.85 7.98 19.18
C ARG A 92 3.64 6.71 18.81
N PRO A 93 4.99 6.77 18.71
CA PRO A 93 5.81 5.66 18.20
C PRO A 93 5.52 4.30 18.84
N MET A 94 5.38 4.23 20.17
CA MET A 94 5.07 3.00 20.88
C MET A 94 3.70 2.43 20.52
N LYS A 95 2.66 3.27 20.45
CA LYS A 95 1.30 2.86 20.06
C LYS A 95 1.27 2.43 18.60
N ARG A 96 1.95 3.17 17.71
CA ARG A 96 2.08 2.83 16.28
C ARG A 96 2.70 1.45 16.10
N ARG A 97 3.85 1.20 16.75
CA ARG A 97 4.53 -0.09 16.68
C ARG A 97 3.63 -1.22 17.20
N LYS A 98 2.96 -1.02 18.33
CA LYS A 98 2.02 -2.01 18.89
C LYS A 98 0.90 -2.32 17.90
N SER A 99 0.26 -1.32 17.31
CA SER A 99 -0.81 -1.52 16.32
C SER A 99 -0.33 -2.27 15.08
N VAL A 100 0.86 -1.93 14.56
CA VAL A 100 1.48 -2.65 13.44
C VAL A 100 1.67 -4.12 13.77
N LEU A 101 2.31 -4.43 14.91
CA LEU A 101 2.58 -5.82 15.31
C LEU A 101 1.29 -6.63 15.49
N GLN A 102 0.24 -6.02 16.04
CA GLN A 102 -1.05 -6.69 16.24
C GLN A 102 -1.76 -7.03 14.93
N GLN A 103 -1.50 -6.29 13.84
CA GLN A 103 -2.13 -6.52 12.54
C GLN A 103 -1.33 -7.47 11.63
N ILE A 104 -0.15 -7.93 12.04
CA ILE A 104 0.69 -8.83 11.22
C ILE A 104 0.01 -10.16 10.89
N PRO A 105 -0.65 -10.87 11.82
CA PRO A 105 -1.34 -12.12 11.48
C PRO A 105 -2.40 -11.95 10.38
N ARG A 106 -3.14 -10.83 10.43
CA ARG A 106 -4.10 -10.45 9.38
C ARG A 106 -3.39 -10.21 8.04
N LEU A 107 -2.29 -9.45 8.04
CA LEU A 107 -1.49 -9.20 6.84
C LEU A 107 -0.98 -10.51 6.22
N VAL A 108 -0.48 -11.46 7.02
CA VAL A 108 -0.01 -12.76 6.52
C VAL A 108 -1.13 -13.47 5.77
N ASN A 109 -2.34 -13.54 6.35
CA ASN A 109 -3.49 -14.14 5.68
C ASN A 109 -3.84 -13.42 4.37
N ASP A 110 -3.83 -12.09 4.36
CA ASP A 110 -4.07 -11.32 3.14
C ASP A 110 -3.01 -11.61 2.05
N VAL A 111 -1.75 -11.83 2.43
CA VAL A 111 -0.65 -12.15 1.51
C VAL A 111 -0.80 -13.55 0.95
N ILE A 112 -1.17 -14.54 1.77
CA ILE A 112 -1.48 -15.90 1.33
C ILE A 112 -2.65 -15.87 0.33
N GLU A 113 -3.73 -15.15 0.65
CA GLU A 113 -4.89 -15.00 -0.25
C GLU A 113 -4.53 -14.23 -1.53
N ALA A 114 -3.58 -13.30 -1.46
CA ALA A 114 -3.09 -12.55 -2.60
C ALA A 114 -2.27 -13.41 -3.57
N ASP A 115 -1.61 -14.47 -3.09
CA ASP A 115 -0.72 -15.35 -3.85
C ASP A 115 0.22 -14.59 -4.81
N PRO A 116 1.06 -13.67 -4.28
CA PRO A 116 1.92 -12.85 -5.12
C PRO A 116 3.17 -13.60 -5.59
N LEU A 117 3.67 -13.27 -6.77
CA LEU A 117 4.96 -13.81 -7.24
C LEU A 117 6.16 -13.21 -6.50
N HIS A 118 6.08 -11.93 -6.12
CA HIS A 118 7.12 -11.21 -5.40
C HIS A 118 6.52 -10.26 -4.37
N ILE A 119 7.24 -10.02 -3.27
CA ILE A 119 6.83 -9.12 -2.20
C ILE A 119 7.87 -8.00 -2.03
N PHE A 120 7.41 -6.75 -1.88
CA PHE A 120 8.26 -5.59 -1.65
C PHE A 120 7.73 -4.76 -0.48
N VAL A 121 8.52 -4.65 0.60
CA VAL A 121 8.11 -3.92 1.81
C VAL A 121 8.62 -2.48 1.76
N LEU A 122 7.69 -1.51 1.79
CA LEU A 122 7.93 -0.09 1.46
C LEU A 122 8.43 0.78 2.62
N LYS A 123 8.78 0.22 3.77
CA LYS A 123 9.23 1.00 4.93
C LYS A 123 10.09 0.20 5.89
N SER A 124 11.23 0.78 6.29
CA SER A 124 12.17 0.14 7.22
C SER A 124 11.54 -0.21 8.57
N SER A 125 10.65 0.63 9.10
CA SER A 125 10.04 0.40 10.42
C SER A 125 9.13 -0.82 10.50
N ILE A 126 8.62 -1.31 9.36
CA ILE A 126 7.79 -2.52 9.28
C ILE A 126 8.56 -3.70 8.67
N PHE A 127 9.75 -3.45 8.08
CA PHE A 127 10.50 -4.45 7.32
C PHE A 127 10.77 -5.72 8.12
N ASN A 128 11.50 -5.61 9.23
CA ASN A 128 11.85 -6.77 10.05
C ASN A 128 10.63 -7.56 10.54
N PRO A 129 9.63 -6.94 11.22
CA PRO A 129 8.52 -7.72 11.75
C PRO A 129 7.64 -8.34 10.66
N VAL A 130 7.47 -7.69 9.49
CA VAL A 130 6.74 -8.25 8.36
C VAL A 130 7.49 -9.41 7.73
N ILE A 131 8.78 -9.24 7.40
CA ILE A 131 9.57 -10.29 6.73
C ILE A 131 9.74 -11.53 7.61
N ILE A 132 9.94 -11.37 8.92
CA ILE A 132 10.01 -12.50 9.86
C ILE A 132 8.70 -13.30 9.79
N ALA A 133 7.55 -12.64 9.95
CA ALA A 133 6.26 -13.31 9.95
C ALA A 133 5.91 -13.98 8.61
N LEU A 134 6.28 -13.36 7.48
CA LEU A 134 6.11 -13.95 6.15
C LEU A 134 6.95 -15.22 6.00
N ARG A 135 8.23 -15.18 6.40
CA ARG A 135 9.14 -16.34 6.34
C ARG A 135 8.69 -17.49 7.23
N ASP A 136 8.24 -17.19 8.45
CA ASP A 136 7.69 -18.17 9.39
C ASP A 136 6.44 -18.87 8.81
N SER A 137 5.77 -18.21 7.84
CA SER A 137 4.61 -18.73 7.12
C SER A 137 4.96 -19.36 5.76
N GLY A 138 6.25 -19.54 5.45
CA GLY A 138 6.72 -20.13 4.19
C GLY A 138 6.68 -19.19 2.98
N LEU A 139 6.50 -17.88 3.20
CA LEU A 139 6.48 -16.85 2.14
C LEU A 139 7.85 -16.17 2.05
N SER A 140 8.37 -15.96 0.85
CA SER A 140 9.68 -15.34 0.59
C SER A 140 9.60 -14.16 -0.37
#